data_AF-A0A2V7R728-F1
#
_entry.id   AF-A0A2V7R728-F1
#
_cell.length_a   1.000
_cell.length_b   1.000
_cell.length_c   1.000
_cell.angle_alpha   90.00
_cell.angle_beta   90.00
_cell.angle_gamma   90.00
#
_symmetry.space_group_name_H-M   'P 1'
#
loop_
_entity.id
_entity.type
_entity.pdbx_description
1 polymer ?
#
loop_
_entity_poly.entity_id
_entity_poly.type
_entity_poly.pdbx_seq_one_letter_code
_entity_poly.pdbx_strand_id
1 'polypeptide(L)'
;MLEVAKSFFGGRLAPAEESPRRRAYQGTLGRITISVRPEGGHYTYVEVATDQVGESELDKLAKRFLAEVHRLVEPAHVMRGAY
;
A
#
# COMPACT_ATOMS: atom_id res chain seq x y z
N MET A 1 4.06 0.52 9.53
CA MET A 1 3.17 0.50 8.34
C MET A 1 3.48 1.62 7.35
N LEU A 2 3.35 2.91 7.71
CA LEU A 2 3.62 3.99 6.75
C LEU A 2 5.11 4.11 6.33
N GLU A 3 6.05 3.78 7.20
CA GLU A 3 7.47 3.64 6.83
C GLU A 3 7.71 2.52 5.82
N VAL A 4 6.94 1.43 5.90
CA VAL A 4 7.01 0.34 4.91
C VAL A 4 6.52 0.84 3.55
N ALA A 5 5.45 1.65 3.54
CA ALA A 5 4.97 2.29 2.32
C ALA A 5 6.03 3.23 1.71
N LYS A 6 6.73 4.00 2.55
CA LYS A 6 7.83 4.88 2.11
C LYS A 6 8.95 4.11 1.44
N SER A 7 9.43 3.03 2.06
CA SER A 7 10.48 2.19 1.46
C SER A 7 10.00 1.46 0.21
N PHE A 8 8.74 1.00 0.18
CA PHE A 8 8.19 0.23 -0.94
C PHE A 8 7.90 1.10 -2.18
N PHE A 9 7.25 2.25 -2.00
CA PHE A 9 6.84 3.13 -3.10
C PHE A 9 7.86 4.21 -3.46
N GLY A 10 8.69 4.66 -2.50
CA GLY A 10 9.62 5.77 -2.70
C GLY A 10 10.71 5.53 -3.74
N GLY A 11 11.01 4.28 -4.08
CA GLY A 11 11.91 3.93 -5.18
C GLY A 11 11.25 3.90 -6.57
N ARG A 12 9.93 4.10 -6.66
CA ARG A 12 9.12 3.91 -7.88
C ARG A 12 8.20 5.08 -8.21
N LEU A 13 7.71 5.77 -7.19
CA LEU A 13 6.76 6.88 -7.28
C LEU A 13 7.25 8.06 -6.45
N ALA A 14 6.90 9.27 -6.86
CA ALA A 14 7.23 10.48 -6.12
C ALA A 14 6.24 10.67 -4.95
N PRO A 15 6.69 11.07 -3.75
CA PRO A 15 5.80 11.46 -2.66
C PRO A 15 4.88 12.62 -3.08
N ALA A 16 3.59 12.50 -2.78
CA ALA A 16 2.57 13.50 -3.11
C ALA A 16 1.84 14.03 -1.86
N GLU A 17 1.72 13.23 -0.80
CA GLU A 17 1.12 13.64 0.47
C GLU A 17 1.70 12.84 1.64
N GLU A 18 1.89 13.51 2.78
CA GLU A 18 2.32 12.89 4.02
C GLU A 18 1.54 13.47 5.22
N SER A 19 0.77 12.62 5.91
CA SER A 19 0.02 12.99 7.12
C SER A 19 0.06 11.87 8.16
N PRO A 20 -0.30 12.07 9.44
CA PRO A 20 -0.05 11.08 10.49
C PRO A 20 -0.55 9.65 10.22
N ARG A 21 -1.63 9.50 9.44
CA ARG A 21 -2.25 8.20 9.12
C ARG A 21 -2.41 7.93 7.62
N ARG A 22 -1.83 8.78 6.77
CA ARG A 22 -1.95 8.65 5.31
C ARG A 22 -0.66 9.01 4.60
N ARG A 23 -0.39 8.32 3.51
CA ARG A 23 0.67 8.64 2.54
C ARG A 23 0.07 8.60 1.15
N ALA A 24 0.47 9.49 0.27
CA ALA A 24 0.15 9.39 -1.15
C ALA A 24 1.42 9.47 -1.99
N TYR A 25 1.43 8.74 -3.10
CA TYR A 25 2.50 8.77 -4.09
C TYR A 25 1.89 8.94 -5.47
N GLN A 26 2.61 9.62 -6.37
CA GLN A 26 2.18 9.89 -7.72
C GLN A 26 3.30 9.59 -8.71
N GLY A 27 2.94 9.10 -9.89
CA GLY A 27 3.85 8.88 -11.00
C GLY A 27 3.10 8.91 -12.32
N THR A 28 3.81 8.55 -13.39
CA THR A 28 3.25 8.47 -14.76
C THR A 28 2.06 7.51 -14.86
N LEU A 29 2.03 6.47 -14.01
CA LEU A 29 0.97 5.47 -13.94
C LEU A 29 -0.28 5.93 -13.15
N GLY A 30 -0.24 7.08 -12.45
CA GLY A 30 -1.33 7.58 -11.62
C GLY A 30 -0.94 7.82 -10.16
N ARG A 31 -1.96 7.91 -9.29
CA ARG A 31 -1.82 8.18 -7.85
C ARG A 31 -2.25 6.97 -7.03
N ILE A 32 -1.45 6.67 -6.01
CA ILE A 32 -1.78 5.69 -4.97
C ILE A 32 -1.85 6.38 -3.62
N THR A 33 -2.87 6.06 -2.83
CA THR A 33 -3.07 6.61 -1.48
C THR A 33 -3.19 5.47 -0.49
N ILE A 34 -2.37 5.49 0.56
CA ILE A 34 -2.35 4.51 1.64
C ILE A 34 -2.90 5.19 2.89
N SER A 35 -3.93 4.62 3.50
CA SER A 35 -4.50 5.08 4.76
C SER A 35 -4.48 3.97 5.81
N VAL A 36 -4.17 4.33 7.06
CA VAL A 36 -4.13 3.37 8.17
C VAL A 36 -5.08 3.83 9.27
N ARG A 37 -6.04 2.99 9.65
CA ARG A 37 -7.01 3.29 10.71
C ARG A 37 -7.19 2.12 11.67
N PRO A 38 -7.44 2.36 12.96
CA PRO A 38 -7.86 1.31 13.86
C PRO A 38 -9.25 0.80 13.44
N GLU A 39 -9.44 -0.52 13.49
CA GLU A 39 -10.72 -1.18 13.25
C GLU A 39 -11.05 -2.05 14.47
N GLY A 40 -12.19 -1.76 15.10
CA GLY A 40 -12.65 -2.46 16.31
C GLY A 40 -11.70 -2.38 17.51
N GLY A 41 -10.73 -1.45 17.54
CA GLY A 41 -9.79 -1.26 18.66
C GLY A 41 -8.66 -2.30 18.75
N HIS A 42 -8.74 -3.39 17.99
CA HIS A 42 -7.79 -4.50 18.04
C HIS A 42 -7.07 -4.75 16.71
N TYR A 43 -7.64 -4.26 15.61
CA TYR A 43 -7.09 -4.48 14.28
C TYR A 43 -6.60 -3.16 13.68
N THR A 44 -5.54 -3.26 12.87
CA THR A 44 -5.09 -2.17 12.03
C THR A 44 -5.62 -2.42 10.62
N TYR A 45 -6.54 -1.57 10.17
CA TYR A 45 -7.01 -1.59 8.81
C TYR A 45 -6.11 -0.73 7.92
N VAL A 46 -5.56 -1.35 6.88
CA VAL A 46 -4.72 -0.69 5.86
C VAL A 46 -5.49 -0.65 4.55
N GLU A 47 -5.78 0.56 4.10
CA GLU A 47 -6.47 0.83 2.84
C GLU A 47 -5.47 1.32 1.79
N VAL A 48 -5.59 0.82 0.56
CA VAL A 48 -4.81 1.31 -0.58
C VAL A 48 -5.79 1.66 -1.71
N ALA A 49 -5.85 2.93 -2.08
CA ALA A 49 -6.71 3.44 -3.15
C ALA A 49 -5.86 3.85 -4.36
N THR A 50 -6.38 3.60 -5.57
CA THR A 50 -5.76 4.00 -6.84
C THR A 50 -6.78 4.78 -7.68
N ASP A 51 -6.32 5.76 -8.47
CA ASP A 51 -7.16 6.55 -9.38
C ASP A 51 -7.26 5.96 -10.79
N GLN A 52 -6.49 4.93 -11.09
CA GLN A 52 -6.48 4.22 -12.37
C GLN A 52 -7.12 2.84 -12.24
N VAL A 53 -8.45 2.82 -12.29
CA VAL A 53 -9.22 1.58 -12.32
C VAL A 53 -9.34 1.13 -13.78
N GLY A 54 -8.39 0.31 -14.22
CA GLY A 54 -8.40 -0.25 -15.58
C GLY A 54 -7.03 -0.72 -16.09
N GLU A 55 -5.93 -0.09 -15.65
CA GLU A 55 -4.56 -0.44 -16.06
C GLU A 55 -3.73 -1.09 -14.93
N SER A 56 -3.84 -2.42 -14.88
CA SER A 56 -2.87 -3.50 -14.62
C SER A 56 -1.58 -3.33 -13.79
N GLU A 57 -1.02 -2.17 -13.45
CA GLU A 57 0.25 -2.12 -12.70
C GLU A 57 0.15 -1.47 -11.30
N LEU A 58 -0.64 -0.41 -11.14
CA LEU A 58 -0.85 0.19 -9.81
C LEU A 58 -1.62 -0.74 -8.88
N ASP A 59 -2.62 -1.47 -9.39
CA ASP A 59 -3.37 -2.47 -8.62
C ASP A 59 -2.47 -3.65 -8.20
N LYS A 60 -1.60 -4.14 -9.09
CA LYS A 60 -0.60 -5.18 -8.74
C LYS A 60 0.39 -4.69 -7.70
N LEU A 61 0.84 -3.44 -7.79
CA LEU A 61 1.72 -2.83 -6.79
C LEU A 61 1.01 -2.69 -5.45
N ALA A 62 -0.27 -2.30 -5.44
CA ALA A 62 -1.09 -2.22 -4.24
C ALA A 62 -1.22 -3.59 -3.56
N LYS A 63 -1.57 -4.64 -4.32
CA LYS A 63 -1.68 -6.02 -3.82
C LYS A 63 -0.35 -6.54 -3.27
N ARG A 64 0.76 -6.32 -3.99
CA ARG A 64 2.12 -6.69 -3.52
C ARG A 64 2.51 -5.94 -2.24
N PHE A 65 2.15 -4.66 -2.12
CA PHE A 65 2.40 -3.90 -0.90
C PHE A 65 1.61 -4.48 0.29
N LEU A 66 0.33 -4.76 0.11
CA LEU A 66 -0.50 -5.39 1.15
C LEU A 66 0.05 -6.75 1.57
N ALA A 67 0.62 -7.49 0.63
CA ALA A 67 1.31 -8.75 0.90
C ALA A 67 2.53 -8.59 1.81
N GLU A 68 3.39 -7.61 1.51
CA GLU A 68 4.56 -7.31 2.34
C GLU A 68 4.15 -6.86 3.75
N VAL A 69 3.12 -6.01 3.84
CA VAL A 69 2.55 -5.58 5.12
C VAL A 69 2.06 -6.78 5.95
N HIS A 70 1.35 -7.71 5.30
CA HIS A 70 0.84 -8.89 5.98
C HIS A 70 1.96 -9.83 6.45
N ARG A 71 3.00 -10.03 5.62
CA ARG A 71 4.17 -10.87 5.97
C ARG A 71 4.98 -10.35 7.16
N LEU A 72 4.98 -9.03 7.40
CA LEU A 72 5.62 -8.46 8.60
C LEU A 72 4.92 -8.87 9.90
N VAL A 73 3.62 -9.18 9.83
CA VAL A 73 2.80 -9.60 10.98
C VAL A 73 2.71 -11.12 11.04
N GLU A 74 2.67 -11.79 9.89
CA GLU A 74 2.62 -13.24 9.75
C GLU A 74 3.75 -13.73 8.81
N PRO A 75 4.98 -13.94 9.32
CA PRO A 75 6.14 -14.28 8.49
C PRO A 75 6.03 -15.63 7.77
N ALA A 76 5.21 -16.55 8.30
CA ALA A 76 4.96 -17.86 7.71
C ALA A 76 3.90 -17.82 6.59
N HIS A 77 3.29 -16.67 6.33
CA HIS A 77 2.27 -16.54 5.30
C HIS A 77 2.85 -16.74 3.89
N VAL A 78 2.28 -17.68 3.14
CA VAL A 78 2.62 -17.92 1.73
C VAL A 78 1.54 -17.30 0.85
N MET A 79 1.90 -16.21 0.16
CA MET A 79 1.05 -15.57 -0.85
C MET A 79 0.70 -16.54 -1.97
N ARG A 80 -0.59 -16.87 -2.11
CA ARG A 80 -1.11 -17.65 -3.24
C ARG A 80 -1.82 -16.70 -4.21
N GLY A 81 -1.25 -16.52 -5.41
CA GLY A 81 -1.93 -15.83 -6.51
C GLY A 81 -1.77 -14.30 -6.56
N ALA A 82 -0.59 -13.76 -6.22
CA ALA A 82 -0.25 -12.38 -6.54
C ALA A 82 0.09 -12.26 -8.04
N TYR A 83 -0.93 -12.06 -8.88
CA TYR A 83 -0.81 -11.77 -10.31
C TYR A 83 -1.05 -10.29 -10.59
#